data_AF-A0ABD4Z4I6-F1
#
_entry.id   AF-A0ABD4Z4I6-F1
#
_cell.length_a   1.000
_cell.length_b   1.000
_cell.length_c   1.000
_cell.angle_alpha   90.00
_cell.angle_beta   90.00
_cell.angle_gamma   90.00
#
_symmetry.space_group_name_H-M   'P 1'
#
loop_
_entity.id
_entity.type
_entity.pdbx_description
1 polymer ?
#
loop_
_entity_poly.entity_id
_entity_poly.type
_entity_poly.pdbx_seq_one_letter_code
_entity_poly.pdbx_strand_id
1 'polypeptide(L)'
;MSLAKFIQMLIKIDSCSDVVKEVFVDDNSIFVNVVEEAIKSRFLNKLVESRNDDNEFEYVKEQHIIASLLITSLYGSSIHLNKAIHKVLNVVSNELSGYDDNSLMSFLKLLGIDADFSDKCFTSSIYVLVKKGKQIVTKTCYRYRIRFTDYINMAKTLLTEENWRIISHPILKGYVYIDRKDKVIRLVIEYLRNMLLTKLRSLQNNCEHIKKLIDSASLSELIRNIFGVYSNMHATVTINNDSRNSLETLTKSYFESVNSVEELYKASSKFFPPCIKEILEILIKGENLSHHQRFALATFLINIGVPQDVIVDLFRRSPDFNEKITRYQIEHLAGLRGSRKRYLTYSCNTMKALGMCKWECNLKNPVQYPYKFLRNAKA
;
A
#
# COMPACT_ATOMS: atom_id res chain seq x y z
N MET A 1 15.63 -20.01 8.49
CA MET A 1 14.16 -19.82 8.42
C MET A 1 13.57 -21.06 7.75
N SER A 2 12.59 -21.75 8.33
CA SER A 2 11.74 -22.62 7.50
C SER A 2 10.47 -21.82 7.21
N LEU A 3 10.39 -21.25 6.01
CA LEU A 3 9.22 -20.48 5.57
C LEU A 3 7.90 -21.21 5.84
N ALA A 4 7.89 -22.53 5.63
CA ALA A 4 6.74 -23.39 5.93
C ALA A 4 6.29 -23.28 7.39
N LYS A 5 7.23 -23.28 8.35
CA LYS A 5 6.93 -23.15 9.79
C LYS A 5 6.38 -21.76 10.13
N PHE A 6 7.00 -20.70 9.60
CA PHE A 6 6.51 -19.33 9.78
C PHE A 6 5.07 -19.16 9.28
N ILE A 7 4.78 -19.66 8.08
CA ILE A 7 3.45 -19.56 7.48
C ILE A 7 2.43 -20.42 8.24
N GLN A 8 2.78 -21.63 8.67
CA GLN A 8 1.90 -22.47 9.50
C GLN A 8 1.53 -21.78 10.81
N MET A 9 2.50 -21.15 11.48
CA MET A 9 2.23 -20.39 12.71
C MET A 9 1.22 -19.26 12.43
N LEU A 10 1.38 -18.53 11.33
CA LEU A 10 0.45 -17.46 10.94
C LEU A 10 -0.95 -17.98 10.58
N ILE A 11 -1.05 -19.13 9.90
CA ILE A 11 -2.33 -19.74 9.55
C ILE A 11 -3.12 -20.11 10.82
N LYS A 12 -2.46 -20.53 11.89
CA LYS A 12 -3.11 -20.94 13.16
C LYS A 12 -3.58 -19.77 14.06
N ILE A 13 -3.06 -18.56 13.87
CA ILE A 13 -3.34 -17.42 14.75
C ILE A 13 -4.67 -16.75 14.38
N ASP A 14 -5.75 -16.98 15.12
CA ASP A 14 -7.05 -16.33 14.84
C ASP A 14 -7.38 -15.22 15.84
N SER A 15 -6.68 -15.17 16.97
CA SER A 15 -6.78 -14.14 18.00
C SER A 15 -5.41 -13.71 18.54
N CYS A 16 -5.37 -12.56 19.23
CA CYS A 16 -4.17 -12.11 19.92
C CYS A 16 -3.76 -13.05 21.06
N SER A 17 -4.72 -13.75 21.67
CA SER A 17 -4.41 -14.80 22.65
C SER A 17 -3.68 -15.96 22.00
N ASP A 18 -4.03 -16.31 20.76
CA ASP A 18 -3.39 -17.41 20.02
C ASP A 18 -1.95 -17.06 19.66
N VAL A 19 -1.64 -15.77 19.45
CA VAL A 19 -0.25 -15.35 19.26
C VAL A 19 0.59 -15.74 20.47
N VAL A 20 0.17 -15.36 21.68
CA VAL A 20 0.92 -15.68 22.90
C VAL A 20 0.97 -17.19 23.15
N LYS A 21 -0.16 -17.88 22.94
CA LYS A 21 -0.27 -19.35 23.10
C LYS A 21 0.61 -20.13 22.13
N GLU A 22 0.40 -19.95 20.84
CA GLU A 22 0.99 -20.79 19.78
C GLU A 22 2.43 -20.40 19.45
N VAL A 23 2.80 -19.12 19.64
CA VAL A 23 4.12 -18.60 19.24
C VAL A 23 5.06 -18.46 20.44
N PHE A 24 4.51 -18.11 21.61
CA PHE A 24 5.26 -17.84 22.83
C PHE A 24 4.97 -18.84 23.96
N VAL A 25 4.25 -19.93 23.65
CA VAL A 25 3.98 -21.05 24.57
C VAL A 25 3.31 -20.58 25.87
N ASP A 26 2.34 -19.67 25.74
CA ASP A 26 1.60 -19.05 26.85
C ASP A 26 2.45 -18.23 27.84
N ASP A 27 3.71 -17.92 27.50
CA ASP A 27 4.58 -17.11 28.34
C ASP A 27 4.63 -15.64 27.88
N ASN A 28 3.89 -14.80 28.60
CA ASN A 28 3.88 -13.35 28.40
C ASN A 28 5.28 -12.72 28.55
N SER A 29 6.16 -13.29 29.37
CA SER A 29 7.50 -12.79 29.62
C SER A 29 8.39 -13.01 28.39
N ILE A 30 8.27 -14.16 27.73
CA ILE A 30 8.98 -14.43 26.47
C ILE A 30 8.53 -13.45 25.39
N PHE A 31 7.21 -13.19 25.28
CA PHE A 31 6.70 -12.20 24.34
C PHE A 31 7.29 -10.80 24.58
N VAL A 32 7.26 -10.32 25.83
CA VAL A 32 7.80 -9.00 26.20
C VAL A 32 9.30 -8.93 25.91
N ASN A 33 10.07 -9.96 26.28
CA ASN A 33 11.51 -10.02 26.02
C ASN A 33 11.82 -9.95 24.51
N VAL A 34 11.07 -10.68 23.69
CA VAL A 34 11.24 -10.66 22.22
C VAL A 34 10.93 -9.29 21.64
N VAL A 35 9.89 -8.61 22.14
CA VAL A 35 9.56 -7.24 21.72
C VAL A 35 10.66 -6.27 22.14
N GLU A 36 11.17 -6.39 23.36
CA GLU A 36 12.26 -5.56 23.87
C GLU A 36 13.55 -5.76 23.07
N GLU A 37 13.91 -7.00 22.76
CA GLU A 37 15.04 -7.33 21.88
C GLU A 37 14.85 -6.75 20.47
N ALA A 38 13.64 -6.82 19.90
CA ALA A 38 13.33 -6.24 18.60
C ALA A 38 13.47 -4.71 18.57
N ILE A 39 13.17 -4.05 19.68
CA ILE A 39 13.37 -2.61 19.87
C ILE A 39 14.88 -2.30 19.99
N LYS A 40 15.58 -3.00 20.90
CA LYS A 40 17.01 -2.80 21.18
C LYS A 40 17.88 -3.03 19.93
N SER A 41 17.57 -4.06 19.16
CA SER A 41 18.25 -4.38 17.90
C SER A 41 17.88 -3.47 16.73
N ARG A 42 16.98 -2.49 16.93
CA ARG A 42 16.37 -1.65 15.87
C ARG A 42 15.65 -2.44 14.78
N PHE A 43 15.35 -3.72 15.02
CA PHE A 43 14.64 -4.56 14.06
C PHE A 43 13.27 -3.96 13.69
N LEU A 44 12.54 -3.46 14.69
CA LEU A 44 11.24 -2.83 14.48
C LEU A 44 11.33 -1.56 13.60
N ASN A 45 12.36 -0.73 13.80
CA ASN A 45 12.62 0.44 12.95
C ASN A 45 12.90 0.02 11.50
N LYS A 46 13.80 -0.95 11.32
CA LYS A 46 14.18 -1.48 10.01
C LYS A 46 12.97 -2.01 9.25
N LEU A 47 11.99 -2.62 9.92
CA LEU A 47 10.77 -3.11 9.27
C LEU A 47 9.87 -1.99 8.70
N VAL A 48 9.87 -0.79 9.28
CA VAL A 48 8.95 0.30 8.89
C VAL A 48 9.60 1.45 8.13
N GLU A 49 10.93 1.54 8.16
CA GLU A 49 11.69 2.54 7.41
C GLU A 49 11.65 2.29 5.89
N SER A 50 11.75 3.37 5.11
CA SER A 50 11.66 3.33 3.64
C SER A 50 12.95 2.82 2.95
N ARG A 51 14.02 2.54 3.68
CA ARG A 51 15.28 2.06 3.09
C ARG A 51 15.15 0.59 2.69
N ASN A 52 15.57 0.26 1.47
CA ASN A 52 15.66 -1.10 0.94
C ASN A 52 17.05 -1.68 1.24
N ASP A 53 17.38 -1.90 2.51
CA ASP A 53 18.50 -2.78 2.87
C ASP A 53 17.94 -4.20 3.03
N ASP A 54 17.91 -4.93 1.91
CA ASP A 54 17.31 -6.27 1.85
C ASP A 54 18.19 -7.35 2.53
N ASN A 55 19.48 -7.06 2.80
CA ASN A 55 20.45 -8.01 3.34
C ASN A 55 20.45 -8.14 4.88
N GLU A 56 19.61 -7.38 5.61
CA GLU A 56 19.69 -7.33 7.08
C GLU A 56 18.75 -8.30 7.82
N PHE A 57 17.96 -9.10 7.09
CA PHE A 57 16.90 -9.94 7.67
C PHE A 57 17.22 -11.44 7.72
N GLU A 58 18.43 -11.84 7.31
CA GLU A 58 18.79 -13.25 7.06
C GLU A 58 18.91 -14.11 8.34
N TYR A 59 19.01 -13.50 9.53
CA TYR A 59 19.28 -14.18 10.82
C TYR A 59 18.23 -13.96 11.92
N VAL A 60 17.00 -13.61 11.56
CA VAL A 60 15.96 -13.27 12.55
C VAL A 60 15.06 -14.48 12.86
N LYS A 61 14.84 -14.77 14.14
CA LYS A 61 13.94 -15.86 14.59
C LYS A 61 12.48 -15.57 14.24
N GLU A 62 11.68 -16.61 14.01
CA GLU A 62 10.27 -16.48 13.60
C GLU A 62 9.44 -15.66 14.61
N GLN A 63 9.75 -15.79 15.89
CA GLN A 63 9.11 -15.07 16.99
C GLN A 63 9.28 -13.55 16.87
N HIS A 64 10.47 -13.06 16.50
CA HIS A 64 10.72 -11.62 16.32
C HIS A 64 9.94 -11.04 15.15
N ILE A 65 9.79 -11.79 14.05
CA ILE A 65 8.98 -11.37 12.89
C ILE A 65 7.51 -11.25 13.29
N ILE A 66 6.96 -12.29 13.94
CA ILE A 66 5.55 -12.31 14.35
C ILE A 66 5.26 -11.22 15.38
N ALA A 67 6.10 -11.10 16.42
CA ALA A 67 5.98 -10.04 17.42
C ALA A 67 6.01 -8.65 16.77
N SER A 68 6.96 -8.41 15.85
CA SER A 68 7.09 -7.10 15.20
C SER A 68 5.94 -6.78 14.26
N LEU A 69 5.42 -7.76 13.52
CA LEU A 69 4.21 -7.58 12.69
C LEU A 69 2.99 -7.28 13.57
N LEU A 70 2.85 -7.96 14.71
CA LEU A 70 1.77 -7.70 15.66
C LEU A 70 1.87 -6.29 16.26
N ILE A 71 3.04 -5.91 16.77
CA ILE A 71 3.29 -4.58 17.34
C ILE A 71 3.06 -3.48 16.29
N THR A 72 3.49 -3.71 15.05
CA THR A 72 3.23 -2.80 13.93
C THR A 72 1.75 -2.70 13.59
N SER A 73 0.99 -3.79 13.71
CA SER A 73 -0.47 -3.78 13.53
C SER A 73 -1.15 -2.99 14.66
N LEU A 74 -0.69 -3.11 15.90
CA LEU A 74 -1.34 -2.51 17.07
C LEU A 74 -1.00 -1.01 17.26
N TYR A 75 0.25 -0.62 17.02
CA TYR A 75 0.75 0.73 17.31
C TYR A 75 1.16 1.50 16.05
N GLY A 76 1.32 0.82 14.91
CA GLY A 76 1.70 1.43 13.63
C GLY A 76 0.50 1.89 12.81
N SER A 77 0.78 2.70 11.79
CA SER A 77 -0.21 3.10 10.79
C SER A 77 -0.40 2.00 9.74
N SER A 78 -1.46 2.09 8.93
CA SER A 78 -1.63 1.20 7.78
C SER A 78 -0.43 1.20 6.80
N ILE A 79 0.31 2.30 6.74
CA ILE A 79 1.55 2.42 5.93
C ILE A 79 2.66 1.59 6.56
N HIS A 80 2.86 1.71 7.88
CA HIS A 80 3.86 0.93 8.61
C HIS A 80 3.60 -0.56 8.45
N LEU A 81 2.34 -0.98 8.63
CA LEU A 81 1.95 -2.38 8.47
C LEU A 81 2.19 -2.88 7.04
N ASN A 82 1.77 -2.13 6.02
CA ASN A 82 2.00 -2.49 4.63
C ASN A 82 3.51 -2.61 4.29
N LYS A 83 4.34 -1.72 4.83
CA LYS A 83 5.80 -1.76 4.64
C LYS A 83 6.42 -2.97 5.33
N ALA A 84 6.06 -3.23 6.59
CA ALA A 84 6.57 -4.37 7.34
C ALA A 84 6.22 -5.69 6.63
N ILE A 85 4.95 -5.84 6.20
CA ILE A 85 4.51 -7.01 5.42
C ILE A 85 5.30 -7.14 4.12
N HIS A 86 5.48 -6.03 3.37
CA HIS A 86 6.26 -6.06 2.14
C HIS A 86 7.70 -6.53 2.37
N LYS A 87 8.38 -6.02 3.39
CA LYS A 87 9.76 -6.42 3.72
C LYS A 87 9.84 -7.89 4.10
N VAL A 88 8.94 -8.36 4.96
CA VAL A 88 8.87 -9.79 5.32
C VAL A 88 8.65 -10.64 4.06
N LEU A 89 7.71 -10.25 3.21
CA LEU A 89 7.41 -11.00 1.98
C LEU A 89 8.52 -10.95 0.93
N ASN A 90 9.37 -9.92 0.92
CA ASN A 90 10.57 -9.91 0.09
C ASN A 90 11.54 -11.03 0.49
N VAL A 91 11.77 -11.20 1.80
CA VAL A 91 12.60 -12.31 2.31
C VAL A 91 11.99 -13.66 1.94
N VAL A 92 10.68 -13.80 2.10
CA VAL A 92 9.93 -14.99 1.66
C VAL A 92 10.09 -15.24 0.17
N SER A 93 10.00 -14.20 -0.67
CA SER A 93 10.13 -14.31 -2.12
C SER A 93 11.53 -14.78 -2.52
N ASN A 94 12.57 -14.29 -1.84
CA ASN A 94 13.95 -14.70 -2.06
C ASN A 94 14.15 -16.18 -1.69
N GLU A 95 13.59 -16.63 -0.56
CA GLU A 95 13.63 -18.04 -0.17
C GLU A 95 12.90 -18.94 -1.19
N LEU A 96 11.67 -18.57 -1.60
CA LEU A 96 10.88 -19.32 -2.60
C LEU A 96 11.56 -19.39 -3.97
N SER A 97 12.34 -18.37 -4.32
CA SER A 97 13.11 -18.36 -5.57
C SER A 97 14.16 -19.48 -5.58
N GLY A 98 14.70 -19.85 -4.41
CA GLY A 98 15.65 -20.95 -4.24
C GLY A 98 15.05 -22.36 -4.22
N TYR A 99 13.72 -22.51 -4.10
CA TYR A 99 13.10 -23.84 -4.06
C TYR A 99 13.17 -24.51 -5.43
N ASP A 100 13.30 -25.83 -5.50
CA ASP A 100 12.98 -26.55 -6.74
C ASP A 100 11.47 -26.54 -6.99
N ASP A 101 11.04 -26.93 -8.19
CA ASP A 101 9.63 -26.89 -8.59
C ASP A 101 8.74 -27.80 -7.74
N ASN A 102 9.22 -28.97 -7.31
CA ASN A 102 8.45 -29.88 -6.46
C ASN A 102 8.32 -29.35 -5.04
N SER A 103 9.38 -28.73 -4.52
CA SER A 103 9.36 -28.03 -3.23
C SER A 103 8.37 -26.86 -3.25
N LEU A 104 8.31 -26.10 -4.36
CA LEU A 104 7.33 -25.02 -4.54
C LEU A 104 5.88 -25.55 -4.58
N MET A 105 5.63 -26.67 -5.27
CA MET A 105 4.30 -27.29 -5.28
C MET A 105 3.91 -27.84 -3.90
N SER A 106 4.85 -28.44 -3.19
CA SER A 106 4.63 -28.89 -1.81
C SER A 106 4.28 -27.74 -0.87
N PHE A 107 4.93 -26.58 -1.06
CA PHE A 107 4.60 -25.36 -0.33
C PHE A 107 3.19 -24.85 -0.67
N LEU A 108 2.79 -24.81 -1.95
CA LEU A 108 1.43 -24.43 -2.34
C LEU A 108 0.37 -25.36 -1.71
N LYS A 109 0.62 -26.67 -1.72
CA LYS A 109 -0.26 -27.67 -1.10
C LYS A 109 -0.41 -27.45 0.41
N LEU A 110 0.66 -27.03 1.09
CA LEU A 110 0.61 -26.64 2.51
C LEU A 110 -0.36 -25.47 2.75
N LEU A 111 -0.46 -24.54 1.79
CA LEU A 111 -1.41 -23.41 1.84
C LEU A 111 -2.84 -23.82 1.46
N GLY A 112 -3.09 -25.09 1.14
CA GLY A 112 -4.38 -25.57 0.64
C GLY A 112 -4.65 -25.19 -0.82
N ILE A 113 -3.60 -24.85 -1.59
CA ILE A 113 -3.72 -24.49 -3.00
C ILE A 113 -3.46 -25.73 -3.86
N ASP A 114 -4.39 -26.06 -4.75
CA ASP A 114 -4.24 -27.16 -5.70
C ASP A 114 -3.47 -26.68 -6.94
N ALA A 115 -2.20 -27.08 -7.00
CA ALA A 115 -1.28 -26.75 -8.07
C ALA A 115 -0.34 -27.91 -8.36
N ASP A 116 0.04 -28.06 -9.63
CA ASP A 116 0.99 -29.08 -10.08
C ASP A 116 2.05 -28.50 -11.01
N PHE A 117 3.18 -29.22 -11.05
CA PHE A 117 4.28 -29.00 -11.96
C PHE A 117 4.54 -30.24 -12.83
N SER A 118 5.06 -30.04 -14.04
CA SER A 118 5.59 -31.11 -14.87
C SER A 118 6.84 -30.64 -15.62
N ASP A 119 7.85 -31.51 -15.71
CA ASP A 119 9.04 -31.27 -16.55
C ASP A 119 8.67 -31.10 -18.03
N LYS A 120 7.60 -31.79 -18.46
CA LYS A 120 6.99 -31.65 -19.78
C LYS A 120 5.92 -30.56 -19.77
N CYS A 121 5.75 -29.87 -20.90
CA CYS A 121 4.66 -28.90 -21.03
C CYS A 121 3.30 -29.62 -20.87
N PHE A 122 2.47 -29.17 -19.94
CA PHE A 122 1.08 -29.63 -19.90
C PHE A 122 0.32 -29.21 -21.14
N THR A 123 0.60 -27.98 -21.60
CA THR A 123 0.08 -27.42 -22.84
C THR A 123 1.10 -26.45 -23.42
N SER A 124 0.95 -26.12 -24.70
CA SER A 124 1.75 -25.10 -25.35
C SER A 124 0.89 -24.25 -26.27
N SER A 125 1.10 -22.94 -26.26
CA SER A 125 0.51 -22.02 -27.22
C SER A 125 1.57 -21.54 -28.20
N ILE A 126 1.14 -21.26 -29.42
CA ILE A 126 1.98 -20.70 -30.48
C ILE A 126 1.43 -19.31 -30.77
N TYR A 127 2.26 -18.29 -30.59
CA TYR A 127 1.94 -16.91 -30.92
C TYR A 127 2.81 -16.44 -32.08
N VAL A 128 2.25 -15.62 -32.96
CA VAL A 128 3.00 -14.96 -34.02
C VAL A 128 3.10 -13.48 -33.67
N LEU A 129 4.29 -13.03 -33.30
CA LEU A 129 4.58 -11.63 -33.01
C LEU A 129 5.06 -10.94 -34.28
N VAL A 130 4.39 -9.88 -34.72
CA VAL A 130 4.85 -9.06 -35.85
C VAL A 130 5.63 -7.87 -35.30
N LYS A 131 6.95 -7.86 -35.49
CA LYS A 131 7.82 -6.75 -35.07
C LYS A 131 8.58 -6.20 -36.26
N LYS A 132 8.37 -4.91 -36.58
CA LYS A 132 8.99 -4.24 -37.75
C LYS A 132 8.79 -5.02 -39.07
N GLY A 133 7.59 -5.56 -39.31
CA GLY A 133 7.26 -6.33 -40.52
C GLY A 133 7.80 -7.77 -40.55
N LYS A 134 8.56 -8.22 -39.53
CA LYS A 134 9.00 -9.62 -39.41
C LYS A 134 8.07 -10.39 -38.48
N GLN A 135 7.62 -11.56 -38.92
CA GLN A 135 6.86 -12.51 -38.09
C GLN A 135 7.84 -13.34 -37.25
N ILE A 136 7.64 -13.34 -35.94
CA ILE A 136 8.39 -14.13 -34.97
C ILE A 136 7.42 -15.12 -34.35
N VAL A 137 7.58 -16.40 -34.67
CA VAL A 137 6.79 -17.47 -34.06
C VAL A 137 7.38 -17.78 -32.69
N THR A 138 6.59 -17.59 -31.65
CA THR A 138 6.97 -17.88 -30.25
C THR A 138 6.11 -19.03 -29.74
N LYS A 139 6.76 -20.10 -29.29
CA LYS A 139 6.09 -21.22 -28.61
C LYS A 139 6.26 -21.06 -27.10
N THR A 140 5.16 -20.94 -26.39
CA THR A 140 5.15 -20.86 -24.92
C THR A 140 4.81 -22.22 -24.34
N CYS A 141 5.66 -22.73 -23.45
CA CYS A 141 5.46 -24.00 -22.73
C CYS A 141 4.91 -23.73 -21.34
N TYR A 142 3.77 -24.32 -20.98
CA TYR A 142 3.17 -24.17 -19.67
C TYR A 142 3.46 -25.40 -18.81
N ARG A 143 4.35 -25.24 -17.84
CA ARG A 143 4.80 -26.30 -16.93
C ARG A 143 4.08 -26.32 -15.59
N TYR A 144 3.39 -25.24 -15.25
CA TYR A 144 2.63 -25.12 -14.01
C TYR A 144 1.15 -25.04 -14.34
N ARG A 145 0.33 -25.59 -13.44
CA ARG A 145 -1.11 -25.42 -13.47
C ARG A 145 -1.62 -25.17 -12.06
N ILE A 146 -2.60 -24.29 -11.93
CA ILE A 146 -3.26 -23.96 -10.65
C ILE A 146 -4.76 -24.11 -10.86
N ARG A 147 -5.47 -24.75 -9.91
CA ARG A 147 -6.92 -24.86 -9.98
C ARG A 147 -7.53 -23.47 -10.13
N PHE A 148 -8.51 -23.37 -11.04
CA PHE A 148 -9.10 -22.08 -11.42
C PHE A 148 -9.57 -21.24 -10.22
N THR A 149 -10.22 -21.87 -9.23
CA THR A 149 -10.69 -21.20 -8.02
C THR A 149 -9.54 -20.61 -7.21
N ASP A 150 -8.44 -21.35 -7.10
CA ASP A 150 -7.29 -20.95 -6.30
C ASP A 150 -6.52 -19.84 -7.02
N TYR A 151 -6.37 -19.93 -8.34
CA TYR A 151 -5.78 -18.86 -9.15
C TYR A 151 -6.51 -17.52 -8.93
N ILE A 152 -7.85 -17.51 -9.01
CA ILE A 152 -8.64 -16.30 -8.80
C ILE A 152 -8.41 -15.72 -7.41
N ASN A 153 -8.41 -16.58 -6.39
CA ASN A 153 -8.22 -16.16 -5.02
C ASN A 153 -6.82 -15.57 -4.79
N MET A 154 -5.78 -16.22 -5.34
CA MET A 154 -4.40 -15.74 -5.30
C MET A 154 -4.21 -14.44 -6.06
N ALA A 155 -4.80 -14.33 -7.25
CA ALA A 155 -4.61 -13.20 -8.17
C ALA A 155 -5.52 -12.01 -7.86
N LYS A 156 -6.36 -12.05 -6.82
CA LYS A 156 -7.46 -11.09 -6.56
C LYS A 156 -7.11 -9.61 -6.80
N THR A 157 -5.93 -9.17 -6.36
CA THR A 157 -5.42 -7.80 -6.52
C THR A 157 -4.66 -7.58 -7.83
N LEU A 158 -4.10 -8.64 -8.42
CA LEU A 158 -3.38 -8.63 -9.69
C LEU A 158 -4.30 -8.65 -10.91
N LEU A 159 -5.55 -9.13 -10.80
CA LEU A 159 -6.50 -9.21 -11.93
C LEU A 159 -6.75 -7.86 -12.65
N THR A 160 -6.37 -6.74 -12.03
CA THR A 160 -6.42 -5.41 -12.67
C THR A 160 -5.37 -5.26 -13.78
N GLU A 161 -4.24 -5.93 -13.64
CA GLU A 161 -3.13 -5.97 -14.59
C GLU A 161 -3.43 -6.97 -15.72
N GLU A 162 -3.22 -6.56 -16.97
CA GLU A 162 -3.57 -7.34 -18.16
C GLU A 162 -2.95 -8.74 -18.18
N ASN A 163 -1.69 -8.86 -17.77
CA ASN A 163 -0.94 -10.12 -17.77
C ASN A 163 -1.40 -11.13 -16.72
N TRP A 164 -2.23 -10.71 -15.76
CA TRP A 164 -2.75 -11.56 -14.68
C TRP A 164 -4.23 -11.87 -14.84
N ARG A 165 -4.91 -11.21 -15.78
CA ARG A 165 -6.28 -11.54 -16.12
C ARG A 165 -6.36 -13.01 -16.51
N ILE A 166 -7.43 -13.64 -16.08
CA ILE A 166 -7.71 -15.05 -16.34
C ILE A 166 -7.76 -15.31 -17.86
N ILE A 167 -8.37 -14.40 -18.62
CA ILE A 167 -8.48 -14.47 -20.07
C ILE A 167 -7.11 -14.44 -20.80
N SER A 168 -6.06 -14.00 -20.12
CA SER A 168 -4.70 -13.94 -20.67
C SER A 168 -3.94 -15.26 -20.54
N HIS A 169 -4.56 -16.28 -19.92
CA HIS A 169 -3.96 -17.59 -19.68
C HIS A 169 -4.77 -18.72 -20.31
N PRO A 170 -4.12 -19.82 -20.76
CA PRO A 170 -4.85 -21.02 -21.15
C PRO A 170 -5.59 -21.62 -19.95
N ILE A 171 -6.83 -22.05 -20.16
CA ILE A 171 -7.66 -22.72 -19.16
C ILE A 171 -8.17 -24.02 -19.74
N LEU A 172 -7.78 -25.14 -19.14
CA LEU A 172 -8.17 -26.47 -19.61
C LEU A 172 -8.46 -27.36 -18.39
N LYS A 173 -9.55 -28.14 -18.47
CA LYS A 173 -9.93 -29.11 -17.43
C LYS A 173 -9.97 -28.54 -16.00
N GLY A 174 -10.39 -27.27 -15.85
CA GLY A 174 -10.52 -26.61 -14.54
C GLY A 174 -9.23 -26.00 -13.99
N TYR A 175 -8.14 -25.99 -14.76
CA TYR A 175 -6.86 -25.41 -14.34
C TYR A 175 -6.46 -24.23 -15.23
N VAL A 176 -5.85 -23.22 -14.61
CA VAL A 176 -5.17 -22.09 -15.25
C VAL A 176 -3.70 -22.46 -15.40
N TYR A 177 -3.17 -22.30 -16.62
CA TYR A 177 -1.81 -22.71 -16.96
C TYR A 177 -0.85 -21.54 -16.91
N ILE A 178 0.29 -21.75 -16.24
CA ILE A 178 1.33 -20.74 -16.04
C ILE A 178 2.64 -21.25 -16.63
N ASP A 179 3.33 -20.36 -17.36
CA ASP A 179 4.51 -20.64 -18.16
C ASP A 179 5.80 -20.62 -17.35
N ARG A 180 5.88 -19.76 -16.33
CA ARG A 180 7.13 -19.54 -15.59
C ARG A 180 6.95 -19.59 -14.08
N LYS A 181 7.99 -20.09 -13.40
CA LYS A 181 8.08 -20.19 -11.94
C LYS A 181 7.93 -18.84 -11.22
N ASP A 182 8.55 -17.79 -11.74
CA ASP A 182 8.51 -16.45 -11.16
C ASP A 182 7.08 -15.90 -11.08
N LYS A 183 6.22 -16.23 -12.05
CA LYS A 183 4.81 -15.88 -12.00
C LYS A 183 4.08 -16.61 -10.88
N VAL A 184 4.37 -17.89 -10.68
CA VAL A 184 3.81 -18.69 -9.57
C VAL A 184 4.24 -18.08 -8.24
N ILE A 185 5.53 -17.76 -8.06
CA ILE A 185 6.03 -17.09 -6.85
C ILE A 185 5.31 -15.76 -6.63
N ARG A 186 5.15 -14.94 -7.66
CA ARG A 186 4.44 -13.65 -7.55
C ARG A 186 2.98 -13.83 -7.10
N LEU A 187 2.27 -14.84 -7.60
CA LEU A 187 0.91 -15.17 -7.12
C LEU A 187 0.91 -15.58 -5.65
N VAL A 188 1.88 -16.41 -5.24
CA VAL A 188 2.03 -16.83 -3.84
C VAL A 188 2.27 -15.63 -2.94
N ILE A 189 3.19 -14.74 -3.31
CA ILE A 189 3.50 -13.54 -2.52
C ILE A 189 2.27 -12.64 -2.38
N GLU A 190 1.50 -12.45 -3.45
CA GLU A 190 0.30 -11.63 -3.38
C GLU A 190 -0.82 -12.28 -2.55
N TYR A 191 -0.98 -13.59 -2.66
CA TYR A 191 -1.89 -14.36 -1.82
C TYR A 191 -1.54 -14.20 -0.34
N LEU A 192 -0.27 -14.41 0.01
CA LEU A 192 0.23 -14.25 1.38
C LEU A 192 0.07 -12.81 1.88
N ARG A 193 0.30 -11.81 1.02
CA ARG A 193 0.08 -10.40 1.36
C ARG A 193 -1.37 -10.13 1.77
N ASN A 194 -2.32 -10.58 0.96
CA ASN A 194 -3.74 -10.38 1.23
C ASN A 194 -4.20 -11.13 2.48
N MET A 195 -3.71 -12.36 2.67
CA MET A 195 -3.95 -13.16 3.88
C MET A 195 -3.43 -12.45 5.13
N LEU A 196 -2.15 -12.03 5.13
CA LEU A 196 -1.50 -11.34 6.25
C LEU A 196 -2.20 -10.02 6.59
N LEU A 197 -2.54 -9.20 5.59
CA LEU A 197 -3.24 -7.94 5.81
C LEU A 197 -4.62 -8.14 6.42
N THR A 198 -5.36 -9.14 5.97
CA THR A 198 -6.70 -9.43 6.48
C THR A 198 -6.62 -9.92 7.92
N LYS A 199 -5.73 -10.89 8.18
CA LYS A 199 -5.55 -11.50 9.51
C LYS A 199 -4.99 -10.50 10.52
N LEU A 200 -3.95 -9.73 10.18
CA LEU A 200 -3.39 -8.73 11.12
C LEU A 200 -4.37 -7.60 11.44
N ARG A 201 -5.27 -7.24 10.51
CA ARG A 201 -6.34 -6.26 10.77
C ARG A 201 -7.47 -6.84 11.62
N SER A 202 -7.89 -8.08 11.38
CA SER A 202 -8.92 -8.70 12.23
C SER A 202 -8.46 -8.86 13.67
N LEU A 203 -7.16 -9.12 13.87
CA LEU A 203 -6.56 -9.18 15.20
C LEU A 203 -6.72 -7.86 15.98
N GLN A 204 -6.62 -6.68 15.34
CA GLN A 204 -6.68 -5.37 16.01
C GLN A 204 -7.88 -5.19 16.95
N ASN A 205 -9.02 -5.82 16.63
CA ASN A 205 -10.25 -5.67 17.37
C ASN A 205 -10.26 -6.40 18.73
N ASN A 206 -9.32 -7.33 18.99
CA ASN A 206 -9.34 -8.24 20.15
C ASN A 206 -7.98 -8.35 20.90
N CYS A 207 -7.19 -7.28 21.00
CA CYS A 207 -5.82 -7.32 21.56
C CYS A 207 -5.60 -6.50 22.83
N GLU A 208 -6.64 -6.25 23.63
CA GLU A 208 -6.55 -5.40 24.82
C GLU A 208 -5.55 -5.93 25.86
N HIS A 209 -5.48 -7.26 26.04
CA HIS A 209 -4.52 -7.91 26.94
C HIS A 209 -3.06 -7.62 26.54
N ILE A 210 -2.75 -7.67 25.24
CA ILE A 210 -1.38 -7.42 24.75
C ILE A 210 -0.98 -5.95 24.94
N LYS A 211 -1.92 -5.01 24.74
CA LYS A 211 -1.65 -3.59 25.03
C LYS A 211 -1.31 -3.39 26.50
N LYS A 212 -2.10 -3.98 27.40
CA LYS A 212 -1.83 -3.94 28.86
C LYS A 212 -0.48 -4.54 29.23
N LEU A 213 -0.09 -5.67 28.62
CA LEU A 213 1.23 -6.27 28.83
C LEU A 213 2.35 -5.32 28.43
N ILE A 214 2.27 -4.72 27.23
CA ILE A 214 3.25 -3.77 26.72
C ILE A 214 3.34 -2.50 27.59
N ASP A 215 2.19 -2.00 28.06
CA ASP A 215 2.12 -0.85 28.96
C ASP A 215 2.74 -1.19 30.33
N SER A 216 2.45 -2.37 30.88
CA SER A 216 3.05 -2.83 32.15
C SER A 216 4.57 -3.00 32.09
N ALA A 217 5.10 -3.34 30.90
CA ALA A 217 6.53 -3.45 30.63
C ALA A 217 7.20 -2.10 30.32
N SER A 218 6.47 -0.97 30.36
CA SER A 218 6.99 0.37 30.05
C SER A 218 7.58 0.51 28.62
N LEU A 219 7.17 -0.35 27.68
CA LEU A 219 7.67 -0.33 26.29
C LEU A 219 6.85 0.59 25.37
N SER A 220 5.68 1.04 25.82
CA SER A 220 4.71 1.74 24.97
C SER A 220 5.24 3.07 24.42
N GLU A 221 6.02 3.82 25.20
CA GLU A 221 6.62 5.08 24.76
C GLU A 221 7.71 4.86 23.70
N LEU A 222 8.57 3.86 23.89
CA LEU A 222 9.59 3.47 22.92
C LEU A 222 8.96 3.05 21.58
N ILE A 223 7.91 2.23 21.64
CA ILE A 223 7.16 1.77 20.47
C ILE A 223 6.52 2.96 19.74
N ARG A 224 5.89 3.88 20.47
CA ARG A 224 5.30 5.10 19.90
C ARG A 224 6.33 6.01 19.25
N ASN A 225 7.55 6.09 19.79
CA ASN A 225 8.65 6.85 19.21
C ASN A 225 9.14 6.21 17.91
N ILE A 226 9.25 4.88 17.85
CA ILE A 226 9.62 4.15 16.62
C ILE A 226 8.60 4.39 15.50
N PHE A 227 7.32 4.32 15.82
CA PHE A 227 6.26 4.62 14.84
C PHE A 227 6.02 6.12 14.66
N GLY A 228 6.76 6.97 15.37
CA GLY A 228 6.82 8.42 15.21
C GLY A 228 5.47 9.09 14.98
N VAL A 229 4.63 9.17 16.02
CA VAL A 229 3.46 10.06 16.09
C VAL A 229 2.57 10.05 14.84
N TYR A 230 1.61 9.12 14.79
CA TYR A 230 0.23 9.54 14.49
C TYR A 230 -0.37 10.03 15.81
N SER A 231 -0.25 11.33 16.09
CA SER A 231 -1.31 11.99 16.83
C SER A 231 -2.47 12.18 15.85
N ASN A 232 -3.58 11.52 16.21
CA ASN A 232 -4.97 11.71 15.78
C ASN A 232 -5.52 10.65 14.80
N MET A 233 -6.06 9.58 15.41
CA MET A 233 -7.08 8.62 14.95
C MET A 233 -6.68 7.27 15.58
N HIS A 234 -6.96 6.95 16.84
CA HIS A 234 -8.26 6.90 17.49
C HIS A 234 -8.10 7.18 18.98
N ALA A 235 -8.49 8.36 19.39
CA ALA A 235 -8.99 8.60 20.72
C ALA A 235 -10.17 9.53 20.51
N THR A 236 -11.32 9.18 21.05
CA THR A 236 -12.35 10.15 21.41
C THR A 236 -11.71 11.12 22.40
N VAL A 237 -10.97 12.09 21.87
CA VAL A 237 -10.55 13.28 22.59
C VAL A 237 -11.59 14.32 22.22
N THR A 238 -12.34 14.72 23.23
CA THR A 238 -12.95 16.05 23.31
C THR A 238 -11.83 17.05 23.11
N ILE A 239 -11.54 17.42 21.86
CA ILE A 239 -10.56 18.46 21.53
C ILE A 239 -11.25 19.79 21.80
N ASN A 240 -10.71 20.58 22.73
CA ASN A 240 -11.00 22.01 22.82
C ASN A 240 -10.68 22.65 21.46
N ASN A 241 -11.70 23.28 20.85
CA ASN A 241 -11.96 23.17 19.42
C ASN A 241 -11.88 24.48 18.63
N ASP A 242 -11.21 25.53 19.11
CA ASP A 242 -11.60 26.86 18.63
C ASP A 242 -10.70 27.54 17.58
N SER A 243 -9.45 27.11 17.36
CA SER A 243 -8.51 27.87 16.48
C SER A 243 -8.04 27.18 15.20
N ARG A 244 -8.02 25.85 15.12
CA ARG A 244 -7.61 25.11 13.91
C ARG A 244 -8.77 24.87 12.93
N ASN A 245 -9.98 24.74 13.46
CA ASN A 245 -11.18 24.50 12.66
C ASN A 245 -11.52 25.71 11.78
N SER A 246 -11.34 26.93 12.29
CA SER A 246 -11.69 28.18 11.58
C SER A 246 -10.88 28.44 10.31
N LEU A 247 -9.58 28.11 10.29
CA LEU A 247 -8.72 28.31 9.12
C LEU A 247 -8.99 27.31 8.00
N GLU A 248 -9.30 26.06 8.36
CA GLU A 248 -9.69 25.03 7.40
C GLU A 248 -11.06 25.36 6.79
N THR A 249 -12.04 25.77 7.61
CA THR A 249 -13.35 26.22 7.13
C THR A 249 -13.24 27.44 6.21
N LEU A 250 -12.42 28.44 6.56
CA LEU A 250 -12.21 29.61 5.71
C LEU A 250 -11.61 29.24 4.35
N THR A 251 -10.64 28.33 4.34
CA THR A 251 -9.99 27.89 3.11
C THR A 251 -10.95 27.13 2.22
N LYS A 252 -11.71 26.19 2.80
CA LYS A 252 -12.75 25.45 2.09
C LYS A 252 -13.78 26.39 1.49
N SER A 253 -14.33 27.32 2.27
CA SER A 253 -15.31 28.30 1.79
C SER A 253 -14.77 29.14 0.63
N TYR A 254 -13.50 29.56 0.67
CA TYR A 254 -12.89 30.29 -0.45
C TYR A 254 -12.81 29.42 -1.72
N PHE A 255 -12.27 28.20 -1.64
CA PHE A 255 -12.09 27.36 -2.82
C PHE A 255 -13.38 26.69 -3.32
N GLU A 256 -14.38 26.51 -2.47
CA GLU A 256 -15.72 26.04 -2.85
C GLU A 256 -16.44 27.06 -3.74
N SER A 257 -16.13 28.36 -3.58
CA SER A 257 -16.69 29.43 -4.42
C SER A 257 -16.03 29.55 -5.81
N VAL A 258 -14.91 28.85 -6.05
CA VAL A 258 -14.23 28.86 -7.35
C VAL A 258 -15.06 28.10 -8.38
N ASN A 259 -15.47 28.78 -9.45
CA ASN A 259 -16.41 28.25 -10.43
C ASN A 259 -15.79 27.92 -11.80
N SER A 260 -14.53 28.31 -12.02
CA SER A 260 -13.85 28.18 -13.32
C SER A 260 -12.35 27.91 -13.15
N VAL A 261 -11.73 27.38 -14.21
CA VAL A 261 -10.29 27.08 -14.20
C VAL A 261 -9.47 28.38 -14.20
N GLU A 262 -9.98 29.44 -14.80
CA GLU A 262 -9.34 30.76 -14.84
C GLU A 262 -9.27 31.39 -13.44
N GLU A 263 -10.35 31.29 -12.65
CA GLU A 263 -10.36 31.70 -11.24
C GLU A 263 -9.39 30.85 -10.41
N LEU A 264 -9.39 29.53 -10.62
CA LEU A 264 -8.48 28.61 -9.94
C LEU A 264 -7.01 28.96 -10.21
N TYR A 265 -6.67 29.25 -11.48
CA TYR A 265 -5.32 29.63 -11.87
C TYR A 265 -4.89 30.97 -11.26
N LYS A 266 -5.78 31.98 -11.24
CA LYS A 266 -5.52 33.25 -10.55
C LYS A 266 -5.24 33.02 -9.05
N ALA A 267 -6.08 32.23 -8.38
CA ALA A 267 -5.91 31.90 -6.97
C ALA A 267 -4.60 31.14 -6.69
N SER A 268 -4.19 30.26 -7.61
CA SER A 268 -2.97 29.45 -7.48
C SER A 268 -1.71 30.28 -7.27
N SER A 269 -1.63 31.46 -7.89
CA SER A 269 -0.44 32.31 -7.82
C SER A 269 -0.14 32.83 -6.42
N LYS A 270 -1.17 32.93 -5.57
CA LYS A 270 -1.06 33.45 -4.20
C LYS A 270 -1.18 32.35 -3.14
N PHE A 271 -1.99 31.33 -3.40
CA PHE A 271 -2.42 30.39 -2.36
C PHE A 271 -1.92 28.96 -2.55
N PHE A 272 -1.28 28.62 -3.68
CA PHE A 272 -0.76 27.27 -3.89
C PHE A 272 0.72 27.18 -3.50
N PRO A 273 1.14 26.05 -2.90
CA PRO A 273 2.56 25.80 -2.72
C PRO A 273 3.24 25.67 -4.10
N PRO A 274 4.51 26.08 -4.22
CA PRO A 274 5.19 26.19 -5.52
C PRO A 274 5.26 24.86 -6.28
N CYS A 275 5.38 23.73 -5.57
CA CYS A 275 5.35 22.40 -6.19
C CYS A 275 4.01 22.03 -6.83
N ILE A 276 2.89 22.39 -6.22
CA ILE A 276 1.57 22.15 -6.81
C ILE A 276 1.31 23.14 -7.95
N LYS A 277 1.78 24.39 -7.81
CA LYS A 277 1.71 25.38 -8.88
C LYS A 277 2.46 24.93 -10.14
N GLU A 278 3.67 24.38 -9.99
CA GLU A 278 4.44 23.83 -11.12
C GLU A 278 3.68 22.69 -11.82
N ILE A 279 3.07 21.76 -11.06
CA ILE A 279 2.24 20.68 -11.65
C ILE A 279 1.02 21.23 -12.38
N LEU A 280 0.36 22.24 -11.81
CA LEU A 280 -0.78 22.92 -12.43
C LEU A 280 -0.38 23.59 -13.75
N GLU A 281 0.77 24.26 -13.79
CA GLU A 281 1.28 24.94 -14.98
C GLU A 281 1.63 23.96 -16.11
N ILE A 282 2.22 22.80 -15.79
CA ILE A 282 2.47 21.73 -16.78
C ILE A 282 1.15 21.29 -17.43
N LEU A 283 0.11 21.05 -16.62
CA LEU A 283 -1.20 20.65 -17.15
C LEU A 283 -1.86 21.76 -17.98
N ILE A 284 -1.76 23.02 -17.56
CA ILE A 284 -2.34 24.15 -18.29
C ILE A 284 -1.67 24.35 -19.65
N LYS A 285 -0.36 24.06 -19.77
CA LYS A 285 0.37 24.06 -21.05
C LYS A 285 -0.02 22.92 -21.99
N GLY A 286 -0.87 21.99 -21.54
CA GLY A 286 -1.28 20.82 -22.32
C GLY A 286 -0.25 19.70 -22.33
N GLU A 287 0.73 19.73 -21.41
CA GLU A 287 1.74 18.69 -21.28
C GLU A 287 1.22 17.49 -20.46
N ASN A 288 1.81 16.31 -20.69
CA ASN A 288 1.42 15.09 -19.98
C ASN A 288 1.94 15.08 -18.55
N LEU A 289 1.01 15.00 -17.59
CA LEU A 289 1.35 14.68 -16.20
C LEU A 289 1.56 13.18 -16.01
N SER A 290 2.57 12.81 -15.21
CA SER A 290 2.73 11.46 -14.69
C SER A 290 1.57 11.06 -13.77
N HIS A 291 1.40 9.76 -13.54
CA HIS A 291 0.36 9.24 -12.65
C HIS A 291 0.41 9.88 -11.24
N HIS A 292 1.61 10.03 -10.67
CA HIS A 292 1.78 10.64 -9.35
C HIS A 292 1.48 12.15 -9.33
N GLN A 293 1.82 12.88 -10.39
CA GLN A 293 1.49 14.31 -10.52
C GLN A 293 -0.02 14.53 -10.62
N ARG A 294 -0.72 13.71 -11.42
CA ARG A 294 -2.18 13.74 -11.52
C ARG A 294 -2.83 13.50 -10.17
N PHE A 295 -2.38 12.47 -9.45
CA PHE A 295 -2.86 12.16 -8.11
C PHE A 295 -2.60 13.30 -7.12
N ALA A 296 -1.39 13.86 -7.10
CA ALA A 296 -1.01 14.93 -6.19
C ALA A 296 -1.86 16.20 -6.40
N LEU A 297 -2.04 16.61 -7.67
CA LEU A 297 -2.85 17.76 -8.03
C LEU A 297 -4.33 17.52 -7.68
N ALA A 298 -4.91 16.41 -8.10
CA ALA A 298 -6.31 16.08 -7.86
C ALA A 298 -6.64 16.02 -6.36
N THR A 299 -5.83 15.30 -5.58
CA THR A 299 -6.04 15.18 -4.13
C THR A 299 -5.85 16.51 -3.41
N PHE A 300 -4.88 17.33 -3.80
CA PHE A 300 -4.72 18.69 -3.25
C PHE A 300 -5.96 19.55 -3.48
N LEU A 301 -6.41 19.66 -4.74
CA LEU A 301 -7.57 20.48 -5.11
C LEU A 301 -8.85 20.04 -4.39
N ILE A 302 -9.07 18.72 -4.31
CA ILE A 302 -10.17 18.14 -3.54
C ILE A 302 -10.06 18.57 -2.07
N ASN A 303 -8.90 18.41 -1.42
CA ASN A 303 -8.78 18.64 0.02
C ASN A 303 -8.90 20.13 0.42
N ILE A 304 -8.55 21.06 -0.47
CA ILE A 304 -8.72 22.49 -0.21
C ILE A 304 -10.15 22.99 -0.49
N GLY A 305 -11.01 22.19 -1.15
CA GLY A 305 -12.43 22.49 -1.35
C GLY A 305 -12.85 22.82 -2.79
N VAL A 306 -11.99 22.65 -3.80
CA VAL A 306 -12.36 22.97 -5.18
C VAL A 306 -13.47 22.03 -5.68
N PRO A 307 -14.54 22.55 -6.33
CA PRO A 307 -15.62 21.73 -6.87
C PRO A 307 -15.13 20.69 -7.89
N GLN A 308 -15.71 19.49 -7.86
CA GLN A 308 -15.27 18.38 -8.73
C GLN A 308 -15.40 18.72 -10.21
N ASP A 309 -16.43 19.48 -10.60
CA ASP A 309 -16.63 19.90 -11.98
C ASP A 309 -15.49 20.79 -12.50
N VAL A 310 -15.00 21.71 -11.66
CA VAL A 310 -13.84 22.55 -11.99
C VAL A 310 -12.57 21.72 -12.10
N ILE A 311 -12.40 20.71 -11.24
CA ILE A 311 -11.26 19.78 -11.31
C ILE A 311 -11.32 18.94 -12.61
N VAL A 312 -12.49 18.41 -12.96
CA VAL A 312 -12.68 17.65 -14.21
C VAL A 312 -12.40 18.55 -15.42
N ASP A 313 -12.90 19.79 -15.42
CA ASP A 313 -12.65 20.77 -16.47
C ASP A 313 -11.17 21.15 -16.60
N LEU A 314 -10.45 21.28 -15.48
CA LEU A 314 -9.01 21.48 -15.47
C LEU A 314 -8.27 20.36 -16.23
N PHE A 315 -8.63 19.11 -15.98
CA PHE A 315 -8.00 17.95 -16.64
C PHE A 315 -8.36 17.79 -18.13
N ARG A 316 -9.32 18.56 -18.68
CA ARG A 316 -9.59 18.59 -20.14
C ARG A 316 -8.38 18.98 -20.97
N ARG A 317 -7.43 19.69 -20.36
CA ARG A 317 -6.17 20.12 -21.00
C ARG A 317 -5.17 18.97 -21.16
N SER A 318 -5.43 17.80 -20.56
CA SER A 318 -4.58 16.62 -20.70
C SER A 318 -4.74 15.95 -22.08
N PRO A 319 -3.66 15.56 -22.77
CA PRO A 319 -3.73 14.91 -24.10
C PRO A 319 -4.56 13.63 -24.18
N ASP A 320 -4.65 12.90 -23.07
CA ASP A 320 -5.37 11.62 -22.91
C ASP A 320 -6.74 11.78 -22.20
N PHE A 321 -7.28 13.01 -22.16
CA PHE A 321 -8.49 13.28 -21.40
C PHE A 321 -9.70 12.48 -21.91
N ASN A 322 -10.39 11.83 -20.97
CA ASN A 322 -11.69 11.23 -21.19
C ASN A 322 -12.62 11.60 -20.03
N GLU A 323 -13.66 12.37 -20.31
CA GLU A 323 -14.54 12.94 -19.28
C GLU A 323 -15.14 11.89 -18.34
N LYS A 324 -15.60 10.75 -18.87
CA LYS A 324 -16.21 9.69 -18.06
C LYS A 324 -15.20 9.09 -17.08
N ILE A 325 -13.99 8.80 -17.58
CA ILE A 325 -12.92 8.18 -16.78
C ILE A 325 -12.39 9.17 -15.74
N THR A 326 -12.11 10.41 -16.16
CA THR A 326 -11.59 11.46 -15.28
C THR A 326 -12.60 11.79 -14.18
N ARG A 327 -13.88 11.99 -14.51
CA ARG A 327 -14.93 12.23 -13.52
C ARG A 327 -15.03 11.10 -12.51
N TYR A 328 -15.01 9.85 -12.97
CA TYR A 328 -15.00 8.69 -12.08
C TYR A 328 -13.80 8.69 -11.12
N GLN A 329 -12.60 8.99 -11.62
CA GLN A 329 -11.38 9.07 -10.80
C GLN A 329 -11.46 10.20 -9.76
N ILE A 330 -11.92 11.39 -10.15
CA ILE A 330 -12.07 12.53 -9.23
C ILE A 330 -13.12 12.23 -8.15
N GLU A 331 -14.28 11.68 -8.51
CA GLU A 331 -15.31 11.29 -7.56
C GLU A 331 -14.83 10.19 -6.59
N HIS A 332 -14.04 9.23 -7.08
CA HIS A 332 -13.44 8.21 -6.24
C HIS A 332 -12.43 8.79 -5.24
N LEU A 333 -11.55 9.70 -5.69
CA LEU A 333 -10.61 10.39 -4.81
C LEU A 333 -11.33 11.27 -3.76
N ALA A 334 -12.48 11.85 -4.12
CA ALA A 334 -13.31 12.64 -3.22
C ALA A 334 -14.08 11.78 -2.19
N GLY A 335 -14.11 10.45 -2.35
CA GLY A 335 -14.88 9.55 -1.48
C GLY A 335 -16.37 9.47 -1.84
N LEU A 336 -16.77 9.88 -3.05
CA LEU A 336 -18.15 9.80 -3.54
C LEU A 336 -18.46 8.44 -4.19
N ARG A 337 -17.43 7.60 -4.42
CA ARG A 337 -17.53 6.26 -5.02
C ARG A 337 -16.76 5.23 -4.19
N GLY A 338 -17.02 3.95 -4.43
CA GLY A 338 -16.29 2.84 -3.80
C GLY A 338 -16.45 2.78 -2.28
N SER A 339 -15.33 2.63 -1.56
CA SER A 339 -15.27 2.52 -0.08
C SER A 339 -15.63 3.81 0.67
N ARG A 340 -16.06 4.87 -0.05
CA ARG A 340 -16.39 6.20 0.47
C ARG A 340 -15.27 6.87 1.26
N LYS A 341 -14.03 6.44 1.06
CA LYS A 341 -12.85 7.02 1.70
C LYS A 341 -12.30 8.15 0.85
N ARG A 342 -12.30 9.36 1.40
CA ARG A 342 -11.62 10.52 0.79
C ARG A 342 -10.11 10.34 0.83
N TYR A 343 -9.46 10.51 -0.31
CA TYR A 343 -8.01 10.40 -0.42
C TYR A 343 -7.34 11.68 0.09
N LEU A 344 -6.23 11.50 0.80
CA LEU A 344 -5.43 12.58 1.33
C LEU A 344 -4.35 13.00 0.35
N THR A 345 -4.06 14.30 0.32
CA THR A 345 -2.92 14.87 -0.39
C THR A 345 -1.61 14.29 0.12
N TYR A 346 -0.69 13.99 -0.79
CA TYR A 346 0.66 13.58 -0.43
C TYR A 346 1.32 14.56 0.54
N SER A 347 2.08 14.01 1.50
CA SER A 347 2.91 14.82 2.40
C SER A 347 4.03 15.52 1.63
N CYS A 348 4.58 16.60 2.18
CA CYS A 348 5.73 17.28 1.57
C CYS A 348 6.92 16.32 1.37
N ASN A 349 7.15 15.41 2.32
CA ASN A 349 8.22 14.39 2.22
C ASN A 349 7.96 13.42 1.07
N THR A 350 6.71 12.99 0.88
CA THR A 350 6.32 12.13 -0.26
C THR A 350 6.49 12.86 -1.59
N MET A 351 6.11 14.14 -1.66
CA MET A 351 6.31 14.96 -2.86
C MET A 351 7.80 15.10 -3.22
N LYS A 352 8.67 15.30 -2.22
CA LYS A 352 10.13 15.33 -2.41
C LYS A 352 10.69 13.98 -2.88
N ALA A 353 10.30 12.88 -2.23
CA ALA A 353 10.76 11.53 -2.57
C ALA A 353 10.38 11.11 -3.99
N LEU A 354 9.24 11.58 -4.50
CA LEU A 354 8.76 11.33 -5.86
C LEU A 354 9.29 12.34 -6.89
N GLY A 355 10.20 13.23 -6.51
CA GLY A 355 10.79 14.24 -7.41
C GLY A 355 9.83 15.36 -7.82
N MET A 356 8.69 15.52 -7.14
CA MET A 356 7.65 16.52 -7.45
C MET A 356 7.80 17.81 -6.63
N CYS A 357 8.77 17.91 -5.72
CA CYS A 357 8.98 19.11 -4.91
C CYS A 357 10.47 19.33 -4.63
N LYS A 358 10.95 20.53 -4.93
CA LYS A 358 12.33 21.01 -4.68
C LYS A 358 12.41 22.22 -3.73
N TRP A 359 11.27 22.67 -3.20
CA TRP A 359 11.20 23.88 -2.38
C TRP A 359 11.15 23.58 -0.88
N GLU A 360 11.75 24.47 -0.10
CA GLU A 360 11.70 24.45 1.36
C GLU A 360 10.68 25.45 1.89
N CYS A 361 9.43 25.01 2.03
CA CYS A 361 8.33 25.84 2.54
C CYS A 361 8.10 25.71 4.06
N ASN A 362 8.86 24.84 4.75
CA ASN A 362 8.67 24.50 6.18
C ASN A 362 7.23 24.08 6.53
N LEU A 363 6.61 23.25 5.68
CA LEU A 363 5.26 22.68 5.88
C LEU A 363 5.33 21.15 5.89
N LYS A 364 4.43 20.50 6.64
CA LYS A 364 4.32 19.02 6.66
C LYS A 364 3.45 18.50 5.51
N ASN A 365 2.43 19.26 5.10
CA ASN A 365 1.54 18.92 4.01
C ASN A 365 1.24 20.14 3.12
N PRO A 366 1.19 19.98 1.78
CA PRO A 366 0.83 21.05 0.84
C PRO A 366 -0.47 21.80 1.20
N VAL A 367 -1.48 21.12 1.76
CA VAL A 367 -2.77 21.75 2.12
C VAL A 367 -2.64 22.83 3.19
N GLN A 368 -1.56 22.81 3.97
CA GLN A 368 -1.29 23.83 4.98
C GLN A 368 -0.87 25.18 4.39
N TYR A 369 -0.43 25.19 3.13
CA TYR A 369 0.01 26.41 2.46
C TYR A 369 -1.15 27.39 2.30
N PRO A 370 -2.28 27.05 1.65
CA PRO A 370 -3.44 27.95 1.59
C PRO A 370 -3.92 28.44 2.97
N TYR A 371 -3.89 27.57 3.99
CA TYR A 371 -4.35 27.92 5.35
C TYR A 371 -3.54 29.08 5.94
N LYS A 372 -2.23 29.11 5.67
CA LYS A 372 -1.32 30.16 6.16
C LYS A 372 -1.48 31.46 5.38
N PHE A 373 -1.62 31.39 4.06
CA PHE A 373 -1.64 32.58 3.20
C PHE A 373 -3.02 33.26 3.13
N LEU A 374 -4.13 32.52 3.30
CA LEU A 374 -5.45 33.13 3.43
C LEU A 374 -5.61 33.87 4.76
N ARG A 375 -4.96 33.40 5.83
CA ARG A 375 -4.91 34.12 7.12
C ARG A 375 -4.25 35.50 6.98
N ASN A 376 -3.11 35.55 6.31
CA ASN A 376 -2.33 36.79 6.13
C ASN A 376 -2.93 37.74 5.08
N ALA A 377 -3.97 37.32 4.34
CA ALA A 377 -4.68 38.17 3.39
C ALA A 377 -5.91 38.86 3.99
N LYS A 378 -6.33 38.45 5.20
CA LYS A 378 -7.44 39.06 5.98
C LYS A 378 -6.98 39.85 7.21
N ALA A 379 -5.70 39.71 7.59
CA ALA A 379 -5.02 40.58 8.55
C ALA A 379 -4.28 41.66 7.76
#